data_AF-A0AAW5MW83-F1
#
_entry.id   AF-A0AAW5MW83-F1
#
_cell.length_a   1.000
_cell.length_b   1.000
_cell.length_c   1.000
_cell.angle_alpha   90.00
_cell.angle_beta   90.00
_cell.angle_gamma   90.00
#
_symmetry.space_group_name_H-M   'P 1'
#
loop_
_entity.id
_entity.type
_entity.pdbx_description
1 polymer ?
#
loop_
_entity_poly.entity_id
_entity_poly.type
_entity_poly.pdbx_seq_one_letter_code
_entity_poly.pdbx_strand_id
1 'polypeptide(L)' 'FLFPDEEERLKRRPEYDERLETELQVINQMGFPGYFLIVMEFIQWSKDNGVPVGPGRGSGAGSLVAYALKITDLDPL' A
#
# COMPACT_ATOMS: atom_id res chain seq x y z
N PHE A 1 11.50 -5.23 -8.52
CA PHE A 1 11.01 -3.85 -8.58
C PHE A 1 9.89 -3.79 -9.60
N LEU A 2 8.83 -3.02 -9.32
CA LEU A 2 7.67 -2.88 -10.20
C LEU A 2 8.07 -2.44 -11.62
N PHE A 3 8.99 -1.48 -11.72
CA PHE A 3 9.66 -1.09 -12.96
C PHE A 3 11.14 -1.52 -12.88
N PRO A 4 11.59 -2.49 -13.71
CA PRO A 4 12.98 -2.93 -13.71
C PRO A 4 13.97 -1.85 -14.15
N ASP A 5 13.58 -1.01 -15.12
CA ASP A 5 14.39 0.09 -15.65
C ASP A 5 14.44 1.30 -14.71
N GLU A 6 15.62 1.89 -14.54
CA GLU A 6 15.83 3.00 -13.61
C GLU A 6 15.28 4.32 -14.13
N GLU A 7 15.44 4.60 -15.42
CA GLU A 7 14.87 5.83 -15.99
C GLU A 7 13.35 5.81 -15.95
N GLU A 8 12.74 4.66 -16.23
CA GLU A 8 11.30 4.45 -16.11
C GLU A 8 10.84 4.66 -14.66
N ARG A 9 11.55 4.11 -13.67
CA ARG A 9 11.26 4.39 -12.25
C ARG A 9 11.30 5.88 -11.93
N LEU A 10 12.33 6.59 -12.38
CA LEU A 10 12.47 8.02 -12.12
C LEU A 10 11.36 8.84 -12.79
N LYS A 11 10.93 8.44 -13.99
CA LYS A 11 9.81 9.07 -14.71
C LYS A 11 8.47 8.83 -14.01
N ARG A 12 8.25 7.63 -13.46
CA ARG A 12 7.00 7.24 -12.77
C ARG A 12 6.93 7.74 -11.33
N ARG A 13 8.05 7.84 -10.62
CA ARG A 13 8.12 8.15 -9.19
C ARG A 13 7.26 9.35 -8.74
N PRO A 14 7.24 10.49 -9.46
CA PRO A 14 6.39 11.63 -9.07
C PRO A 14 4.90 11.26 -8.95
N GLU A 15 4.37 10.46 -9.87
CA GLU A 15 2.96 10.02 -9.88
C GLU A 15 2.62 9.20 -8.61
N TYR A 16 3.55 8.33 -8.19
CA TYR A 16 3.40 7.52 -6.98
C TYR A 16 3.56 8.35 -5.71
N ASP A 17 4.55 9.24 -5.66
CA ASP A 17 4.82 10.08 -4.49
C ASP A 17 3.63 11.04 -4.24
N GLU A 18 3.10 11.70 -5.29
CA GLU A 18 1.91 12.57 -5.20
C GLU A 18 0.66 11.82 -4.73
N ARG A 19 0.44 10.61 -5.28
CA ARG A 19 -0.69 9.77 -4.89
C ARG A 19 -0.57 9.33 -3.42
N LEU A 20 0.63 8.96 -2.99
CA LEU A 20 0.91 8.51 -1.63
C LEU A 20 0.70 9.65 -0.61
N GLU A 21 1.20 10.86 -0.91
CA GLU A 21 1.01 12.03 -0.07
C GLU A 21 -0.46 12.41 0.07
N THR A 22 -1.21 12.38 -1.04
CA THR A 22 -2.66 12.68 -1.04
C THR A 22 -3.42 11.71 -0.13
N GLU A 23 -3.15 10.40 -0.24
CA GLU A 23 -3.78 9.39 0.62
C GLU A 23 -3.36 9.52 2.08
N LEU A 24 -2.07 9.70 2.35
CA LEU A 24 -1.55 9.87 3.72
C LEU A 24 -2.15 11.10 4.41
N GLN A 25 -2.32 12.20 3.68
CA GLN A 25 -2.96 13.39 4.21
C GLN A 25 -4.39 13.09 4.68
N VAL A 26 -5.19 12.43 3.84
CA VAL A 26 -6.58 12.07 4.17
C VAL A 26 -6.62 11.09 5.35
N ILE A 27 -5.80 10.04 5.34
CA ILE A 27 -5.72 9.04 6.42
C ILE A 27 -5.39 9.71 7.76
N ASN A 28 -4.40 10.60 7.77
CA ASN A 28 -3.98 11.31 8.97
C ASN A 28 -5.04 12.31 9.45
N GLN A 29 -5.66 13.06 8.54
CA GLN A 29 -6.72 14.02 8.88
C GLN A 29 -7.96 13.33 9.46
N MET A 30 -8.33 12.16 8.93
CA MET A 30 -9.49 11.40 9.41
C MET A 30 -9.20 10.57 10.66
N GLY A 31 -7.96 10.52 11.14
CA GLY A 31 -7.59 9.75 12.33
C GLY A 31 -7.53 8.24 12.12
N PHE A 32 -7.28 7.79 10.88
CA PHE A 32 -7.12 6.37 10.55
C PHE A 32 -5.69 5.80 10.44
N PRO A 33 -4.58 6.48 10.78
CA PRO A 33 -3.26 5.88 10.58
C PRO A 33 -3.10 4.61 11.43
N GLY A 34 -3.61 4.59 12.67
CA GLY A 34 -3.56 3.42 13.54
C GLY A 34 -4.27 2.19 12.93
N TYR A 35 -5.37 2.39 12.21
CA TYR A 35 -6.07 1.30 11.53
C TYR A 35 -5.19 0.65 10.45
N PHE A 36 -4.56 1.45 9.59
CA PHE A 36 -3.65 0.94 8.56
C PHE A 36 -2.45 0.21 9.18
N LEU A 37 -1.90 0.72 10.29
CA LEU A 37 -0.79 0.06 11.00
C LEU A 37 -1.19 -1.29 11.60
N ILE A 38 -2.37 -1.38 12.22
CA ILE A 38 -2.88 -2.64 12.79
C ILE A 38 -3.09 -3.68 11.68
N VAL A 39 -3.73 -3.29 10.57
CA VAL A 39 -3.99 -4.21 9.45
C VAL A 39 -2.69 -4.68 8.80
N MET A 40 -1.73 -3.77 8.60
CA MET A 40 -0.39 -4.12 8.10
C MET A 40 0.28 -5.18 8.99
N GLU A 41 0.30 -4.96 10.30
CA GLU A 41 0.95 -5.87 11.25
C GLU A 41 0.30 -7.24 11.21
N PHE A 42 -1.03 -7.30 11.24
CA PHE A 42 -1.78 -8.56 11.18
C PHE A 42 -1.51 -9.36 9.89
N ILE A 43 -1.45 -8.68 8.74
CA ILE A 43 -1.14 -9.31 7.45
C ILE A 43 0.30 -9.82 7.43
N GLN A 44 1.26 -9.02 7.92
CA GLN A 44 2.66 -9.42 7.96
C GLN A 44 2.86 -10.63 8.89
N TRP A 45 2.29 -10.59 10.09
CA TRP A 45 2.32 -11.71 11.04
C TRP A 45 1.71 -12.97 10.42
N SER A 46 0.57 -12.85 9.73
CA SER A 46 -0.08 -14.00 9.09
C SER A 46 0.83 -14.64 8.03
N LYS A 47 1.47 -13.83 7.18
CA LYS A 47 2.44 -14.28 6.18
C LYS A 47 3.63 -14.99 6.84
N ASP A 48 4.17 -14.43 7.91
CA ASP A 48 5.33 -14.98 8.63
C ASP A 48 5.03 -16.30 9.34
N ASN A 49 3.77 -16.52 9.73
CA ASN A 49 3.32 -17.73 10.45
C ASN A 49 2.62 -18.75 9.55
N GLY A 50 2.64 -18.56 8.23
CA GLY A 50 2.01 -19.49 7.27
C GLY A 50 0.49 -19.51 7.32
N VAL A 51 -0.14 -18.47 7.87
CA VAL A 51 -1.60 -18.29 7.86
C VAL A 51 -2.01 -17.65 6.52
N PRO A 52 -2.79 -18.35 5.67
CA PRO A 52 -3.16 -17.82 4.36
C PRO A 52 -3.99 -16.54 4.46
N VAL A 53 -3.59 -15.52 3.72
CA VAL A 53 -4.32 -14.26 3.53
C VAL A 53 -4.54 -14.01 2.05
N GLY A 54 -5.71 -13.48 1.67
CA GLY A 54 -5.99 -13.15 0.28
C GLY A 54 -5.19 -11.94 -0.21
N PRO A 55 -5.06 -11.71 -1.52
CA PRO A 55 -4.20 -10.66 -2.10
C PRO A 55 -4.76 -9.22 -1.97
N GLY A 56 -5.76 -9.02 -1.12
CA GLY A 56 -6.56 -7.79 -1.03
C GLY A 56 -7.89 -7.88 -1.81
N ARG A 57 -8.97 -7.35 -1.24
CA ARG A 57 -10.32 -7.29 -1.85
C ARG A 57 -11.01 -5.98 -1.45
N GLY A 58 -12.01 -5.58 -2.24
CA GLY A 58 -12.82 -4.38 -1.97
C GLY A 58 -12.10 -3.07 -2.30
N SER A 59 -12.62 -1.96 -1.76
CA SER A 59 -12.08 -0.61 -2.01
C SER A 59 -10.65 -0.41 -1.51
N GLY A 60 -10.18 -1.23 -0.57
CA GLY A 60 -8.80 -1.18 -0.06
C GLY A 60 -7.73 -1.48 -1.12
N ALA A 61 -8.07 -2.24 -2.17
CA ALA A 61 -7.16 -2.51 -3.30
C ALA A 61 -6.91 -1.26 -4.18
N GLY A 62 -7.71 -0.21 -4.04
CA GLY A 62 -7.51 1.06 -4.73
C GLY A 62 -6.58 2.03 -4.00
N SER A 63 -6.05 1.69 -2.82
CA SER A 63 -5.17 2.55 -2.02
C SER A 63 -3.70 2.22 -2.27
N LEU A 64 -2.93 3.25 -2.65
CA LEU A 64 -1.48 3.12 -2.80
C LEU A 64 -0.79 2.96 -1.44
N VAL A 65 -1.34 3.53 -0.37
CA VAL A 65 -0.88 3.28 1.01
C VAL A 65 -1.05 1.81 1.39
N ALA A 66 -2.19 1.19 1.05
CA ALA A 66 -2.40 -0.23 1.33
C ALA A 66 -1.41 -1.14 0.56
N TYR A 67 -1.11 -0.78 -0.70
CA TYR A 67 -0.09 -1.45 -1.50
C TYR A 67 1.31 -1.29 -0.89
N ALA A 68 1.71 -0.07 -0.52
CA ALA A 68 3.01 0.24 0.07
C ALA A 68 3.25 -0.50 1.40
N LEU A 69 2.20 -0.70 2.20
CA LEU A 69 2.25 -1.45 3.46
C LEU A 69 2.07 -2.97 3.28
N LYS A 70 2.02 -3.47 2.04
CA LYS A 70 1.82 -4.90 1.70
C LYS A 70 0.52 -5.50 2.25
N ILE A 71 -0.47 -4.65 2.52
CA ILE A 71 -1.83 -5.06 2.87
C ILE A 71 -2.52 -5.62 1.62
N THR A 72 -2.25 -5.01 0.47
CA THR A 72 -2.69 -5.49 -0.84
C THR A 72 -1.49 -5.72 -1.74
N ASP A 73 -1.61 -6.66 -2.68
CA ASP A 73 -0.50 -7.02 -3.59
C ASP A 73 -0.69 -6.45 -5.01
N LEU A 74 -1.74 -5.62 -5.21
CA LEU A 74 -2.04 -4.96 -6.48
C LEU A 74 -1.59 -3.50 -6.45
N ASP A 75 -0.85 -3.09 -7.48
CA ASP A 75 -0.57 -1.69 -7.76
C ASP A 75 -1.86 -1.00 -8.24
N PRO A 76 -2.32 0.08 -7.58
CA PRO A 76 -3.53 0.79 -7.99
C PRO A 76 -3.32 1.82 -9.11
N LEU A 77 -2.09 1.99 -9.63
CA LEU A 77 -1.73 2.90 -10.74
C LEU A 77 -1.42 2.16 -12.05
#